data_AF-A0A2T3NZN1-F1
#
_entry.id   AF-A0A2T3NZN1-F1
#
_cell.length_a   1.000
_cell.length_b   1.000
_cell.length_c   1.000
_cell.angle_alpha   90.00
_cell.angle_beta   90.00
_cell.angle_gamma   90.00
#
_symmetry.space_group_name_H-M   'P 1'
#
loop_
_entity.id
_entity.type
_entity.pdbx_description
1 polymer ?
#
loop_
_entity_poly.entity_id
_entity_poly.type
_entity_poly.pdbx_seq_one_letter_code
_entity_poly.pdbx_strand_id
1 'polypeptide(L)'
;MIYIDTDNYQKNEIVNLISESFPGFFTVRKMSGEHVAYNQIYKSFFPFEVMGKTLKDISELVDDSDVIDLLIQCQHNDEQLFESEESILVLIESMGSSYFESVRYFLEIDNQPHVALMAWDITDRVKVEKKLKFQLERDGLTGALNKHALLMRTYQENQTIAYLDLDNFKQVNDHFGHSVGDEVLILFTQYMQQALSRHDCVYRIGGDEFVIVFDCASIQQAENILVEARSYVERSERFKGVSFSFGLDAMSNHADFDASLKNADVKLYQQKRMRKMNTLAVS
;
A
#
# COMPACT_ATOMS: atom_id res chain seq x y z
N MET A 1 26.55 -19.39 14.97
CA MET A 1 26.70 -20.85 15.04
C MET A 1 26.50 -21.27 16.49
N ILE A 2 25.39 -21.92 16.79
CA ILE A 2 25.22 -22.66 18.04
C ILE A 2 25.65 -24.09 17.70
N TYR A 3 26.74 -24.57 18.31
CA TYR A 3 27.17 -25.97 18.19
C TYR A 3 26.36 -26.78 19.20
N ILE A 4 25.60 -27.76 18.71
CA ILE A 4 24.87 -28.72 19.55
C ILE A 4 25.60 -30.05 19.43
N ASP A 5 26.21 -30.48 20.54
CA ASP A 5 26.93 -31.75 20.68
C ASP A 5 25.92 -32.88 20.91
N THR A 6 25.92 -33.88 20.02
CA THR A 6 24.92 -34.94 19.96
C THR A 6 25.47 -36.26 20.48
N ASP A 7 25.64 -36.37 21.80
CA ASP A 7 25.81 -37.66 22.47
C ASP A 7 24.65 -37.89 23.47
N ASN A 8 23.58 -38.49 22.93
CA ASN A 8 22.61 -39.39 23.57
C ASN A 8 22.32 -39.23 25.09
N TYR A 9 21.32 -38.38 25.44
CA TYR A 9 20.25 -38.63 26.43
C TYR A 9 19.32 -37.41 26.63
N GLN A 10 19.75 -36.22 26.19
CA GLN A 10 18.95 -34.99 26.12
C GLN A 10 18.49 -34.76 24.68
N LYS A 11 17.29 -35.21 24.32
CA LYS A 11 16.64 -34.79 23.05
C LYS A 11 16.26 -33.31 23.17
N ASN A 12 17.28 -32.48 22.93
CA ASN A 12 17.32 -31.03 22.79
C ASN A 12 16.52 -30.22 23.82
N GLU A 13 17.08 -30.03 25.01
CA GLU A 13 16.61 -29.03 25.99
C GLU A 13 16.38 -27.66 25.35
N ILE A 14 17.19 -27.25 24.37
CA ILE A 14 17.03 -25.98 23.66
C ILE A 14 15.77 -25.96 22.78
N VAL A 15 15.50 -27.02 22.02
CA VAL A 15 14.29 -27.10 21.16
C VAL A 15 13.04 -27.16 22.04
N ASN A 16 13.07 -27.92 23.14
CA ASN A 16 11.98 -27.98 24.09
C ASN A 16 11.78 -26.63 24.79
N LEU A 17 12.87 -25.98 25.25
CA LEU A 17 12.86 -24.66 25.85
C LEU A 17 12.25 -23.61 24.91
N ILE A 18 12.68 -23.60 23.64
CA ILE A 18 12.12 -22.70 22.62
C ILE A 18 10.65 -23.04 22.39
N SER A 19 10.29 -24.31 22.21
CA SER A 19 8.90 -24.73 22.01
C SER A 19 8.00 -24.27 23.17
N GLU A 20 8.47 -24.38 24.41
CA GLU A 20 7.70 -24.02 25.61
C GLU A 20 7.67 -22.52 25.90
N SER A 21 8.70 -21.76 25.54
CA SER A 21 8.81 -20.33 25.86
C SER A 21 8.46 -19.38 24.71
N PHE A 22 8.46 -19.87 23.46
CA PHE A 22 8.22 -19.04 22.29
C PHE A 22 6.73 -18.64 22.19
N PRO A 23 6.40 -17.34 22.15
CA PRO A 23 5.02 -16.86 22.21
C PRO A 23 4.26 -16.94 20.87
N GLY A 24 4.89 -17.46 19.80
CA GLY A 24 4.28 -17.62 18.48
C GLY A 24 4.15 -19.09 18.07
N PHE A 25 4.01 -19.35 16.77
CA PHE A 25 4.06 -20.71 16.25
C PHE A 25 5.49 -21.22 16.17
N PHE A 26 5.74 -22.37 16.77
CA PHE A 26 7.00 -23.08 16.62
C PHE A 26 6.74 -24.46 16.03
N THR A 27 7.51 -24.84 15.02
CA THR A 27 7.45 -26.16 14.39
C THR A 27 8.84 -26.58 13.93
N VAL A 28 9.11 -27.88 13.94
CA VAL A 28 10.26 -28.47 13.26
C VAL A 28 9.71 -29.50 12.28
N ARG A 29 10.15 -29.40 11.03
CA ARG A 29 9.77 -30.32 9.95
C ARG A 29 11.01 -30.94 9.30
N LYS A 30 10.87 -32.16 8.78
CA LYS A 30 11.87 -32.77 7.90
C LYS A 30 11.84 -32.11 6.52
N MET A 31 12.87 -32.36 5.71
CA MET A 31 12.85 -32.01 4.28
C MET A 31 11.68 -32.65 3.50
N SER A 32 11.11 -33.76 3.97
CA SER A 32 9.88 -34.34 3.41
C SER A 32 8.60 -33.54 3.75
N GLY A 33 8.69 -32.52 4.60
CA GLY A 33 7.57 -31.73 5.12
C GLY A 33 6.92 -32.29 6.38
N GLU A 34 7.31 -33.49 6.84
CA GLU A 34 6.74 -34.12 8.04
C GLU A 34 7.07 -33.35 9.33
N HIS A 35 6.05 -33.08 10.15
CA HIS A 35 6.22 -32.46 11.46
C HIS A 35 6.84 -33.43 12.48
N VAL A 36 7.96 -33.03 13.09
CA VAL A 36 8.67 -33.78 14.13
C VAL A 36 8.68 -33.08 15.49
N ALA A 37 8.36 -31.78 15.53
CA ALA A 37 8.09 -31.06 16.77
C ALA A 37 7.17 -29.87 16.46
N TYR A 38 6.38 -29.45 17.46
CA TYR A 38 5.65 -28.19 17.42
C TYR A 38 5.29 -27.76 18.86
N ASN A 39 4.95 -26.49 19.05
CA ASN A 39 4.50 -26.00 20.36
C ASN A 39 2.98 -26.05 20.55
N GLN A 40 2.55 -25.85 21.79
CA GLN A 40 1.13 -25.89 22.16
C GLN A 40 0.30 -24.83 21.42
N ILE A 41 0.89 -23.68 21.08
CA ILE A 41 0.23 -22.61 20.32
C ILE A 41 -0.12 -23.11 18.92
N TYR A 42 0.85 -23.71 18.22
CA TYR A 42 0.61 -24.32 16.91
C TYR A 42 -0.41 -25.46 16.98
N LYS A 43 -0.32 -26.30 18.01
CA LYS A 43 -1.32 -27.37 18.26
C LYS A 43 -2.74 -26.82 18.38
N SER A 44 -2.91 -25.71 19.11
CA SER A 44 -4.23 -25.13 19.35
C SER A 44 -4.88 -24.53 18.09
N PHE A 45 -4.09 -24.31 17.04
CA PHE A 45 -4.57 -23.80 15.76
C PHE A 45 -5.32 -24.88 14.95
N PHE A 46 -4.98 -26.15 15.12
CA PHE A 46 -5.60 -27.27 14.41
C PHE A 46 -6.44 -28.14 15.36
N PRO A 47 -7.65 -28.58 14.97
CA PRO A 47 -8.49 -29.43 15.81
C PRO A 47 -8.07 -30.91 15.84
N PHE A 48 -6.96 -31.27 15.18
CA PHE A 48 -6.48 -32.65 15.00
C PHE A 48 -4.98 -32.78 15.28
N GLU A 49 -4.50 -34.02 15.38
CA GLU A 49 -3.09 -34.32 15.64
C GLU A 49 -2.24 -34.08 14.38
N VAL A 50 -1.16 -33.30 14.54
CA VAL A 50 -0.28 -32.86 13.45
C VAL A 50 1.02 -33.67 13.38
N MET A 51 1.43 -34.34 14.46
CA MET A 51 2.70 -35.08 14.48
C MET A 51 2.78 -36.11 13.34
N GLY A 52 3.90 -36.09 12.62
CA GLY A 52 4.17 -36.99 11.49
C GLY A 52 3.42 -36.66 10.20
N LYS A 53 2.55 -35.64 10.18
CA LYS A 53 1.86 -35.18 8.96
C LYS A 53 2.71 -34.16 8.21
N THR A 54 2.62 -34.17 6.88
CA THR A 54 3.18 -33.12 6.02
C THR A 54 2.25 -31.90 5.98
N LEU A 55 2.75 -30.73 5.53
CA LEU A 55 1.89 -29.55 5.31
C LEU A 55 0.77 -29.86 4.29
N LYS A 56 1.06 -30.72 3.30
CA LYS A 56 0.07 -31.21 2.34
C LYS A 56 -1.00 -32.08 2.99
N ASP A 57 -0.63 -33.01 3.87
CA ASP A 57 -1.62 -33.82 4.58
C ASP A 57 -2.53 -32.96 5.46
N ILE A 58 -1.99 -31.88 6.04
CA ILE A 58 -2.76 -30.93 6.84
C ILE A 58 -3.71 -30.12 5.94
N SER A 59 -3.28 -29.68 4.76
CA SER A 59 -4.12 -28.89 3.86
C SER A 59 -5.33 -29.68 3.33
N GLU A 60 -5.21 -31.00 3.22
CA GLU A 60 -6.33 -31.90 2.87
C GLU A 60 -7.34 -32.11 4.03
N LEU A 61 -6.98 -31.72 5.26
CA LEU A 61 -7.80 -31.87 6.47
C LEU A 61 -8.43 -30.55 6.94
N VAL A 62 -8.17 -29.44 6.25
CA VAL A 62 -8.65 -28.10 6.59
C VAL A 62 -9.59 -27.61 5.50
N ASP A 63 -10.73 -27.03 5.89
CA ASP A 63 -11.71 -26.47 4.94
C ASP A 63 -11.50 -24.97 4.63
N ASP A 64 -10.69 -24.29 5.43
CA ASP A 64 -10.40 -22.86 5.28
C ASP A 64 -9.35 -22.60 4.18
N SER A 65 -9.77 -21.93 3.10
CA SER A 65 -8.91 -21.64 1.96
C SER A 65 -7.71 -20.75 2.31
N ASP A 66 -7.87 -19.79 3.22
CA ASP A 66 -6.78 -18.91 3.62
C ASP A 66 -5.70 -19.69 4.36
N VAL A 67 -6.10 -20.67 5.19
CA VAL A 67 -5.18 -21.57 5.89
C VAL A 67 -4.48 -22.50 4.89
N ILE A 68 -5.21 -23.05 3.91
CA ILE A 68 -4.63 -23.88 2.85
C ILE A 68 -3.56 -23.09 2.07
N ASP A 69 -3.86 -21.86 1.67
CA ASP A 69 -2.93 -20.99 0.95
C ASP A 69 -1.67 -20.70 1.78
N LEU A 70 -1.83 -20.44 3.09
CA LEU A 70 -0.70 -20.27 4.00
C LEU A 70 0.18 -21.54 4.08
N LEU A 71 -0.44 -22.72 4.18
CA LEU A 71 0.30 -24.00 4.23
C LEU A 71 1.08 -24.26 2.93
N ILE A 72 0.49 -23.95 1.78
CA ILE A 72 1.15 -24.05 0.46
C ILE A 72 2.32 -23.06 0.38
N GLN A 73 2.11 -21.80 0.82
CA GLN A 73 3.19 -20.81 0.91
C GLN A 73 4.32 -21.30 1.81
N CYS A 74 4.00 -21.90 2.96
CA CYS A 74 4.98 -22.44 3.89
C CYS A 74 5.79 -23.60 3.30
N GLN A 75 5.14 -24.50 2.56
CA GLN A 75 5.78 -25.62 1.87
C GLN A 75 6.79 -25.10 0.84
N HIS A 76 6.38 -24.14 0.01
CA HIS A 76 7.25 -23.54 -1.01
C HIS A 76 8.47 -22.85 -0.38
N ASN A 77 8.26 -22.11 0.71
CA ASN A 77 9.32 -21.41 1.43
C ASN A 77 10.31 -22.37 2.12
N ASP A 78 9.83 -23.53 2.60
CA ASP A 78 10.70 -24.59 3.14
C ASP A 78 11.57 -25.20 2.03
N GLU A 79 10.97 -25.53 0.89
CA GLU A 79 11.69 -26.05 -0.28
C GLU A 79 12.77 -25.08 -0.77
N GLN A 80 12.43 -23.78 -0.86
CA GLN A 80 13.38 -22.73 -1.21
C GLN A 80 14.59 -22.69 -0.26
N LEU A 81 14.36 -22.82 1.05
CA LEU A 81 15.45 -22.84 2.03
C LEU A 81 16.37 -24.05 1.81
N PHE A 82 15.81 -25.23 1.59
CA PHE A 82 16.59 -26.46 1.35
C PHE A 82 17.39 -26.42 0.04
N GLU A 83 16.91 -25.72 -0.98
CA GLU A 83 17.60 -25.54 -2.25
C GLU A 83 18.64 -24.41 -2.21
N SER A 84 18.59 -23.54 -1.20
CA SER A 84 19.49 -22.38 -1.07
C SER A 84 20.79 -22.73 -0.33
N GLU A 85 21.82 -21.89 -0.51
CA GLU A 85 23.01 -21.90 0.36
C GLU A 85 22.76 -21.17 1.69
N GLU A 86 21.56 -20.61 1.90
CA GLU A 86 21.21 -19.84 3.09
C GLU A 86 20.80 -20.78 4.23
N SER A 87 21.25 -20.47 5.45
CA SER A 87 20.81 -21.21 6.64
C SER A 87 19.58 -20.59 7.31
N ILE A 88 19.18 -19.38 6.91
CA ILE A 88 18.09 -18.61 7.52
C ILE A 88 17.30 -17.90 6.43
N LEU A 89 15.97 -18.03 6.48
CA LEU A 89 15.04 -17.30 5.63
C LEU A 89 14.02 -16.55 6.49
N VAL A 90 13.85 -15.24 6.26
CA VAL A 90 12.92 -14.37 6.99
C VAL A 90 11.89 -13.80 6.03
N LEU A 91 10.61 -13.99 6.36
CA LEU A 91 9.49 -13.73 5.45
C LEU A 91 8.32 -13.09 6.17
N ILE A 92 7.44 -12.44 5.41
CA ILE A 92 6.09 -12.09 5.85
C ILE A 92 5.10 -12.88 5.01
N GLU A 93 4.29 -13.68 5.68
CA GLU A 93 3.28 -14.56 5.11
C GLU A 93 1.89 -13.99 5.42
N SER A 94 0.92 -14.27 4.55
CA SER A 94 -0.44 -13.75 4.70
C SER A 94 -1.44 -14.88 4.69
N MET A 95 -2.43 -14.78 5.58
CA MET A 95 -3.54 -15.71 5.71
C MET A 95 -4.82 -14.87 5.77
N GLY A 96 -5.47 -14.69 4.64
CA GLY A 96 -6.60 -13.77 4.52
C GLY A 96 -6.25 -12.34 4.96
N SER A 97 -6.81 -11.90 6.08
CA SER A 97 -6.56 -10.57 6.67
C SER A 97 -5.47 -10.55 7.75
N SER A 98 -4.86 -11.70 8.03
CA SER A 98 -3.81 -11.89 9.02
C SER A 98 -2.43 -11.94 8.36
N TYR A 99 -1.41 -11.53 9.12
CA TYR A 99 -0.03 -11.46 8.68
C TYR A 99 0.87 -12.12 9.71
N PHE A 100 1.78 -12.98 9.26
CA PHE A 100 2.75 -13.66 10.10
C PHE A 100 4.15 -13.31 9.63
N GLU A 101 5.00 -12.84 10.55
CA GLU A 101 6.44 -12.73 10.29
C GLU A 101 7.05 -14.08 10.69
N SER A 102 7.73 -14.74 9.78
CA SER A 102 8.31 -16.06 9.99
C SER A 102 9.81 -16.07 9.79
N VAL A 103 10.50 -16.83 10.64
CA VAL A 103 11.92 -17.14 10.54
C VAL A 103 12.05 -18.64 10.41
N ARG A 104 12.67 -19.07 9.31
CA ARG A 104 12.98 -20.46 9.02
C ARG A 104 14.47 -20.65 9.16
N TYR A 105 14.86 -21.66 9.92
CA TYR A 105 16.26 -22.01 10.17
C TYR A 105 16.51 -23.42 9.66
N PHE A 106 17.51 -23.59 8.80
CA PHE A 106 17.99 -24.90 8.39
C PHE A 106 18.76 -25.51 9.56
N LEU A 107 18.45 -26.77 9.88
CA LEU A 107 19.16 -27.51 10.91
C LEU A 107 19.31 -28.97 10.52
N GLU A 108 20.36 -29.60 11.05
CA GLU A 108 20.64 -31.00 10.86
C GLU A 108 20.42 -31.73 12.19
N ILE A 109 19.49 -32.70 12.20
CA ILE A 109 19.23 -33.57 13.36
C ILE A 109 19.46 -35.01 12.89
N ASP A 110 20.28 -35.76 13.62
CA ASP A 110 20.64 -37.15 13.28
C ASP A 110 21.15 -37.30 11.83
N ASN A 111 21.96 -36.34 11.37
CA ASN A 111 22.46 -36.24 9.98
C ASN A 111 21.35 -36.17 8.92
N GLN A 112 20.18 -35.62 9.26
CA GLN A 112 19.07 -35.41 8.34
C GLN A 112 18.68 -33.92 8.31
N PRO A 113 18.40 -33.37 7.11
CA PRO A 113 18.00 -31.97 6.96
C PRO A 113 16.58 -31.74 7.50
N HIS A 114 16.45 -30.68 8.28
CA HIS A 114 15.21 -30.21 8.88
C HIS A 114 15.12 -28.69 8.75
N VAL A 115 13.91 -28.18 8.95
CA VAL A 115 13.61 -26.76 9.06
C VAL A 115 12.88 -26.50 10.36
N ALA A 116 13.40 -25.58 11.17
CA ALA A 116 12.68 -25.00 12.29
C ALA A 116 12.03 -23.70 11.84
N LEU A 117 10.73 -23.59 12.04
CA LEU A 117 9.97 -22.37 11.83
C LEU A 117 9.56 -21.77 13.17
N MET A 118 9.81 -20.47 13.29
CA MET A 118 9.25 -19.59 14.29
C MET A 118 8.41 -18.55 13.56
N ALA A 119 7.14 -18.38 13.92
CA ALA A 119 6.30 -17.35 13.33
C ALA A 119 5.51 -16.58 14.40
N TRP A 120 5.41 -15.26 14.22
CA TRP A 120 4.63 -14.38 15.08
C TRP A 120 3.50 -13.76 14.29
N ASP A 121 2.34 -13.65 14.92
CA ASP A 121 1.26 -12.82 14.38
C ASP A 121 1.67 -11.35 14.46
N ILE A 122 1.82 -10.71 13.30
CA ILE A 122 2.11 -9.27 13.15
C ILE A 122 0.92 -8.51 12.57
N THR A 123 -0.28 -9.11 12.60
CA THR A 123 -1.49 -8.56 12.00
C THR A 123 -1.81 -7.16 12.53
N ASP A 124 -1.74 -6.97 13.84
CA ASP A 124 -2.02 -5.66 14.45
C ASP A 124 -0.97 -4.62 14.06
N ARG A 125 0.31 -5.00 14.04
CA ARG A 125 1.40 -4.13 13.57
C ARG A 125 1.16 -3.71 12.12
N VAL A 126 0.89 -4.66 11.22
CA VAL A 126 0.63 -4.38 9.80
C VAL A 126 -0.65 -3.54 9.61
N LYS A 127 -1.71 -3.80 10.37
CA LYS A 127 -2.96 -3.00 10.32
C LYS A 127 -2.73 -1.57 10.81
N VAL A 128 -1.97 -1.38 11.89
CA VAL A 128 -1.59 -0.05 12.40
C VAL A 128 -0.72 0.68 11.39
N GLU A 129 0.31 0.03 10.84
CA GLU A 129 1.17 0.60 9.80
C GLU A 129 0.37 1.02 8.56
N LYS A 130 -0.53 0.16 8.07
CA LYS A 130 -1.42 0.48 6.94
C LYS A 130 -2.33 1.67 7.24
N LYS A 131 -2.92 1.72 8.44
CA LYS A 131 -3.78 2.83 8.87
C LYS A 131 -2.99 4.14 9.00
N LEU A 132 -1.80 4.09 9.60
CA LEU A 132 -0.91 5.25 9.72
C LEU A 132 -0.51 5.74 8.34
N LYS A 133 -0.10 4.85 7.43
CA LYS A 133 0.22 5.21 6.04
C LYS A 133 -0.97 5.86 5.35
N PHE A 134 -2.16 5.29 5.48
CA PHE A 134 -3.39 5.87 4.92
C PHE A 134 -3.68 7.29 5.44
N GLN A 135 -3.46 7.53 6.74
CA GLN A 135 -3.66 8.85 7.35
C GLN A 135 -2.56 9.85 6.95
N LEU A 136 -1.31 9.40 6.84
CA LEU A 136 -0.17 10.22 6.45
C LEU A 136 -0.17 10.59 4.98
N GLU A 137 -0.84 9.81 4.12
CA GLU A 137 -0.90 10.05 2.69
C GLU A 137 -2.09 10.92 2.26
N ARG A 138 -3.01 11.26 3.17
CA ARG A 138 -4.23 12.01 2.84
C ARG A 138 -4.28 13.41 3.44
N ASP A 139 -4.95 14.30 2.73
CA ASP A 139 -5.32 15.62 3.23
C ASP A 139 -6.44 15.48 4.26
N GLY A 140 -6.24 16.04 5.45
CA GLY A 140 -7.17 15.88 6.58
C GLY A 140 -8.54 16.54 6.37
N LEU A 141 -8.65 17.50 5.45
CA LEU A 141 -9.90 18.17 5.15
C LEU A 141 -10.66 17.49 4.02
N THR A 142 -10.01 17.31 2.86
CA THR A 142 -10.71 16.87 1.64
C THR A 142 -10.68 15.36 1.44
N GLY A 143 -9.78 14.66 2.13
CA GLY A 143 -9.53 13.24 1.92
C GLY A 143 -8.82 12.95 0.60
N ALA A 144 -8.40 13.94 -0.19
CA ALA A 144 -7.48 13.75 -1.33
C ALA A 144 -6.15 13.14 -0.84
N LEU A 145 -5.31 12.65 -1.76
CA LEU A 145 -3.92 12.41 -1.40
C LEU A 145 -3.25 13.76 -1.08
N ASN A 146 -2.26 13.78 -0.20
CA ASN A 146 -1.57 15.02 0.15
C ASN A 146 -0.26 15.18 -0.60
N LYS A 147 0.39 16.34 -0.41
CA LYS A 147 1.70 16.65 -0.97
C LYS A 147 2.77 15.61 -0.63
N HIS A 148 2.74 15.04 0.57
CA HIS A 148 3.72 14.01 0.94
C HIS A 148 3.53 12.74 0.09
N ALA A 149 2.29 12.28 -0.09
CA ALA A 149 1.98 11.15 -0.97
C ALA A 149 2.38 11.39 -2.43
N LEU A 150 2.25 12.64 -2.91
CA LEU A 150 2.72 13.03 -4.24
C LEU A 150 4.24 12.82 -4.37
N LEU A 151 5.02 13.27 -3.40
CA LEU A 151 6.49 13.22 -3.48
C LEU A 151 7.08 11.81 -3.23
N MET A 152 6.36 10.95 -2.52
CA MET A 152 6.84 9.60 -2.16
C MET A 152 6.46 8.53 -3.19
N ARG A 153 5.56 8.82 -4.13
CA ARG A 153 5.13 7.87 -5.15
C ARG A 153 6.05 7.89 -6.36
N THR A 154 6.21 6.73 -6.98
CA THR A 154 6.89 6.60 -8.27
C THR A 154 5.86 6.71 -9.38
N TYR A 155 6.18 7.52 -10.38
CA TYR A 155 5.34 7.79 -11.54
C TYR A 155 5.94 7.19 -12.81
N GLN A 156 5.09 6.88 -13.79
CA GLN A 156 5.47 6.20 -15.03
C GLN A 156 5.57 7.18 -16.20
N GLU A 157 6.41 6.85 -17.19
CA GLU A 157 6.72 7.71 -18.35
C GLU A 157 5.54 7.94 -19.31
N ASN A 158 4.40 7.28 -19.12
CA ASN A 158 3.21 7.40 -19.95
C ASN A 158 2.07 8.18 -19.27
N GLN A 159 2.33 8.75 -18.08
CA GLN A 159 1.34 9.48 -17.31
C GLN A 159 1.28 10.95 -17.72
N THR A 160 0.12 11.59 -17.53
CA THR A 160 -0.04 13.05 -17.69
C THR A 160 -0.26 13.68 -16.33
N ILE A 161 0.37 14.83 -16.09
CA ILE A 161 0.22 15.62 -14.86
C ILE A 161 -0.58 16.88 -15.18
N ALA A 162 -1.56 17.18 -14.33
CA ALA A 162 -2.23 18.47 -14.28
C ALA A 162 -1.90 19.16 -12.96
N TYR A 163 -1.53 20.45 -13.02
CA TYR A 163 -1.50 21.33 -11.87
C TYR A 163 -2.70 22.26 -11.93
N LEU A 164 -3.50 22.33 -10.86
CA LEU A 164 -4.75 23.05 -10.79
C LEU A 164 -4.74 24.04 -9.62
N ASP A 165 -5.52 25.11 -9.77
CA ASP A 165 -5.80 26.06 -8.70
C ASP A 165 -7.22 26.61 -8.86
N LEU A 166 -7.95 26.69 -7.74
CA LEU A 166 -9.33 27.18 -7.73
C LEU A 166 -9.38 28.71 -7.85
N ASP A 167 -9.82 29.19 -9.01
CA ASP A 167 -10.00 30.62 -9.24
C ASP A 167 -11.11 31.19 -8.34
N ASN A 168 -10.90 32.39 -7.81
CA ASN A 168 -11.80 33.12 -6.91
C ASN A 168 -12.06 32.45 -5.54
N PHE A 169 -11.33 31.39 -5.18
CA PHE A 169 -11.51 30.71 -3.89
C PHE A 169 -11.35 31.64 -2.68
N LYS A 170 -10.37 32.54 -2.71
CA LYS A 170 -10.20 33.55 -1.67
C LYS A 170 -11.45 34.43 -1.50
N GLN A 171 -12.12 34.82 -2.59
CA GLN A 171 -13.34 35.63 -2.51
C GLN A 171 -14.47 34.86 -1.83
N VAL A 172 -14.55 33.54 -2.03
CA VAL A 172 -15.50 32.70 -1.31
C VAL A 172 -15.21 32.69 0.18
N ASN A 173 -13.94 32.52 0.58
CA ASN A 173 -13.56 32.59 1.99
C ASN A 173 -13.88 33.96 2.60
N ASP A 174 -13.56 35.04 1.89
CA ASP A 174 -13.75 36.41 2.38
C ASP A 174 -15.24 36.78 2.50
N HIS A 175 -16.10 36.27 1.59
CA HIS A 175 -17.53 36.61 1.57
C HIS A 175 -18.42 35.66 2.38
N PHE A 176 -18.13 34.35 2.36
CA PHE A 176 -18.96 33.32 2.99
C PHE A 176 -18.31 32.67 4.22
N GLY A 177 -17.03 32.98 4.50
CA GLY A 177 -16.27 32.42 5.61
C GLY A 177 -15.55 31.11 5.25
N HIS A 178 -14.52 30.80 6.04
CA HIS A 178 -13.66 29.63 5.82
C HIS A 178 -14.39 28.29 5.82
N SER A 179 -15.42 28.11 6.65
CA SER A 179 -16.21 26.87 6.66
C SER A 179 -16.87 26.58 5.31
N VAL A 180 -17.30 27.61 4.58
CA VAL A 180 -17.87 27.45 3.24
C VAL A 180 -16.77 27.16 2.22
N GLY A 181 -15.60 27.78 2.35
CA GLY A 181 -14.44 27.41 1.53
C GLY A 181 -14.02 25.95 1.73
N ASP A 182 -14.02 25.48 2.97
CA ASP A 182 -13.74 24.09 3.31
C ASP A 182 -14.74 23.13 2.63
N GLU A 183 -16.04 23.46 2.67
CA GLU A 183 -17.07 22.71 1.94
C GLU A 183 -16.81 22.70 0.42
N VAL A 184 -16.42 23.83 -0.16
CA VAL A 184 -16.09 23.93 -1.59
C VAL A 184 -14.91 23.01 -1.95
N LEU A 185 -13.86 22.96 -1.12
CA LEU A 185 -12.70 22.09 -1.33
C LEU A 185 -13.06 20.60 -1.25
N ILE A 186 -13.91 20.24 -0.28
CA ILE A 186 -14.43 18.87 -0.13
C ILE A 186 -15.25 18.49 -1.36
N LEU A 187 -16.17 19.35 -1.79
CA LEU A 187 -17.02 19.11 -2.97
C LEU A 187 -16.21 19.00 -4.25
N PHE A 188 -15.20 19.86 -4.41
CA PHE A 188 -14.31 19.82 -5.56
C PHE A 188 -13.55 18.50 -5.62
N THR A 189 -12.97 18.09 -4.50
CA THR A 189 -12.24 16.81 -4.39
C THR A 189 -13.13 15.62 -4.70
N GLN A 190 -14.34 15.56 -4.12
CA GLN A 190 -15.30 14.49 -4.37
C GLN A 190 -15.71 14.42 -5.84
N TYR A 191 -15.97 15.58 -6.46
CA TYR A 191 -16.34 15.65 -7.85
C TYR A 191 -15.20 15.17 -8.77
N MET A 192 -13.96 15.64 -8.53
CA MET A 192 -12.81 15.19 -9.30
C MET A 192 -12.59 13.68 -9.15
N GLN A 193 -12.69 13.12 -7.94
CA GLN A 193 -12.57 11.67 -7.73
C GLN A 193 -13.66 10.85 -8.45
N GLN A 194 -14.85 11.42 -8.69
CA GLN A 194 -15.91 10.77 -9.46
C GLN A 194 -15.74 10.91 -10.97
N ALA A 195 -15.18 12.04 -11.43
CA ALA A 195 -14.95 12.32 -12.84
C ALA A 195 -13.74 11.56 -13.41
N LEU A 196 -12.83 11.12 -12.55
CA LEU A 196 -11.58 10.46 -12.91
C LEU A 196 -11.68 8.93 -12.84
N SER A 197 -10.76 8.23 -13.51
CA SER A 197 -10.68 6.77 -13.43
C SER A 197 -10.16 6.32 -12.07
N ARG A 198 -10.40 5.04 -11.71
CA ARG A 198 -9.89 4.45 -10.46
C ARG A 198 -8.36 4.44 -10.34
N HIS A 199 -7.65 4.62 -11.45
CA HIS A 199 -6.19 4.62 -11.51
C HIS A 199 -5.61 6.04 -11.48
N ASP A 200 -6.43 7.06 -11.76
CA ASP A 200 -6.02 8.45 -11.67
C ASP A 200 -5.97 8.87 -10.19
N CYS A 201 -5.07 9.79 -9.88
CA CYS A 201 -4.82 10.22 -8.51
C CYS A 201 -5.03 11.74 -8.37
N VAL A 202 -5.85 12.14 -7.39
CA VAL A 202 -6.04 13.55 -7.00
C VAL A 202 -5.24 13.83 -5.73
N TYR A 203 -4.37 14.81 -5.82
CA TYR A 203 -3.56 15.31 -4.72
C TYR A 203 -3.96 16.76 -4.39
N ARG A 204 -4.07 17.09 -3.11
CA ARG A 204 -4.14 18.47 -2.64
C ARG A 204 -2.76 18.89 -2.14
N ILE A 205 -2.22 19.97 -2.70
CA ILE A 205 -0.87 20.45 -2.39
C ILE A 205 -0.90 21.37 -1.17
N GLY A 206 -1.96 22.17 -1.06
CA GLY A 206 -2.22 23.11 0.03
C GLY A 206 -3.18 24.19 -0.44
N GLY A 207 -3.91 24.82 0.47
CA GLY A 207 -4.88 25.87 0.10
C GLY A 207 -5.91 25.38 -0.93
N ASP A 208 -5.94 26.06 -2.07
CA ASP A 208 -6.75 25.81 -3.27
C ASP A 208 -6.00 25.10 -4.42
N GLU A 209 -4.78 24.63 -4.17
CA GLU A 209 -3.92 24.00 -5.17
C GLU A 209 -4.06 22.47 -5.17
N PHE A 210 -4.22 21.91 -6.37
CA PHE A 210 -4.35 20.47 -6.60
C PHE A 210 -3.43 19.99 -7.71
N VAL A 211 -3.03 18.73 -7.64
CA VAL A 211 -2.35 18.02 -8.72
C VAL A 211 -3.15 16.78 -9.07
N ILE A 212 -3.29 16.49 -10.36
CA ILE A 212 -3.88 15.25 -10.83
C ILE A 212 -2.85 14.51 -11.67
N VAL A 213 -2.68 13.22 -11.39
CA VAL A 213 -1.87 12.33 -12.22
C VAL A 213 -2.79 11.32 -12.89
N PHE A 214 -2.75 11.30 -14.22
CA PHE A 214 -3.56 10.42 -15.05
C PHE A 214 -2.74 9.21 -15.49
N ASP A 215 -3.23 7.99 -15.22
CA ASP A 215 -2.43 6.76 -15.35
C ASP A 215 -2.15 6.37 -16.81
N CYS A 216 -3.02 6.76 -17.75
CA CYS A 216 -2.93 6.40 -19.17
C CYS A 216 -3.60 7.45 -20.09
N ALA A 217 -3.62 8.73 -19.70
CA ALA A 217 -4.25 9.78 -20.51
C ALA A 217 -3.22 10.53 -21.35
N SER A 218 -3.52 10.71 -22.64
CA SER A 218 -2.87 11.77 -23.42
C SER A 218 -3.23 13.15 -22.87
N ILE A 219 -2.39 14.16 -23.13
CA ILE A 219 -2.68 15.56 -22.78
C ILE A 219 -4.08 15.96 -23.25
N GLN A 220 -4.48 15.58 -24.46
CA GLN A 220 -5.79 15.93 -25.01
C GLN A 220 -6.95 15.28 -24.23
N GLN A 221 -6.82 14.02 -23.82
CA GLN A 221 -7.84 13.36 -23.01
C GLN A 221 -7.94 13.99 -21.63
N ALA A 222 -6.81 14.24 -20.98
CA ALA A 222 -6.76 14.94 -19.69
C ALA A 222 -7.39 16.33 -19.80
N GLU A 223 -7.08 17.09 -20.85
CA GLU A 223 -7.68 18.40 -21.12
C GLU A 223 -9.19 18.32 -21.27
N ASN A 224 -9.71 17.37 -22.06
CA ASN A 224 -11.16 17.23 -22.26
C ASN A 224 -11.88 16.97 -20.93
N ILE A 225 -11.34 16.07 -20.09
CA ILE A 225 -11.89 15.79 -18.75
C ILE A 225 -11.90 17.05 -17.89
N LEU A 226 -10.80 17.80 -17.86
CA LEU A 226 -10.69 19.00 -17.03
C LEU A 226 -11.56 20.16 -17.54
N VAL A 227 -11.76 20.30 -18.85
CA VAL A 227 -12.67 21.29 -19.44
C VAL A 227 -14.12 20.97 -19.10
N GLU A 228 -14.52 19.71 -19.19
CA GLU A 228 -15.86 19.27 -18.77
C GLU A 228 -16.06 19.51 -17.27
N ALA A 229 -15.08 19.12 -16.46
CA ALA A 229 -15.10 19.33 -15.02
C ALA A 229 -15.21 20.81 -14.64
N ARG A 230 -14.44 21.68 -15.29
CA ARG A 230 -14.53 23.14 -15.11
C ARG A 230 -15.93 23.64 -15.44
N SER A 231 -16.48 23.19 -16.56
CA SER A 231 -17.79 23.63 -17.01
C SER A 231 -18.91 23.24 -16.02
N TYR A 232 -18.77 22.10 -15.33
CA TYR A 232 -19.68 21.70 -14.25
C TYR A 232 -19.51 22.57 -13.00
N VAL A 233 -18.25 22.77 -12.56
CA VAL A 233 -17.92 23.58 -11.39
C VAL A 233 -18.46 25.01 -11.53
N GLU A 234 -18.24 25.64 -12.69
CA GLU A 234 -18.69 27.01 -12.98
C GLU A 234 -20.22 27.15 -13.03
N ARG A 235 -20.95 26.10 -13.43
CA ARG A 235 -22.43 26.13 -13.53
C ARG A 235 -23.14 25.76 -12.23
N SER A 236 -22.43 25.20 -11.26
CA SER A 236 -23.03 24.68 -10.04
C SER A 236 -22.96 25.70 -8.91
N GLU A 237 -24.14 26.12 -8.44
CA GLU A 237 -24.31 27.02 -7.28
C GLU A 237 -23.66 26.49 -5.99
N ARG A 238 -23.35 25.19 -5.93
CA ARG A 238 -22.66 24.56 -4.81
C ARG A 238 -21.22 25.05 -4.67
N PHE A 239 -20.59 25.49 -5.76
CA PHE A 239 -19.21 26.00 -5.76
C PHE A 239 -19.12 27.50 -5.55
N LYS A 240 -20.24 28.21 -5.33
CA LYS A 240 -20.27 29.63 -4.95
C LYS A 240 -19.48 30.55 -5.91
N GLY A 241 -19.55 30.26 -7.21
CA GLY A 241 -18.89 31.05 -8.25
C GLY A 241 -17.38 30.77 -8.40
N VAL A 242 -16.88 29.69 -7.78
CA VAL A 242 -15.52 29.20 -8.02
C VAL A 242 -15.42 28.60 -9.42
N SER A 243 -14.27 28.81 -10.04
CA SER A 243 -13.78 28.14 -11.24
C SER A 243 -12.44 27.49 -10.89
N PHE A 244 -11.77 26.82 -11.82
CA PHE A 244 -10.37 26.50 -11.65
C PHE A 244 -9.57 26.64 -12.94
N SER A 245 -8.31 27.04 -12.81
CA SER A 245 -7.33 27.04 -13.87
C SER A 245 -6.47 25.77 -13.76
N PHE A 246 -5.92 25.30 -14.87
CA PHE A 246 -5.03 24.15 -14.92
C PHE A 246 -3.95 24.28 -15.97
N GLY A 247 -2.81 23.62 -15.75
CA GLY A 247 -1.75 23.40 -16.73
C GLY A 247 -1.41 21.92 -16.83
N LEU A 248 -1.14 21.44 -18.04
CA LEU A 248 -0.94 20.02 -18.34
C LEU A 248 0.46 19.75 -18.90
N ASP A 249 1.10 18.67 -18.45
CA ASP A 249 2.33 18.16 -19.03
C ASP A 249 2.29 16.63 -19.14
N ALA A 250 2.67 16.08 -20.28
CA ALA A 250 2.91 14.65 -20.40
C ALA A 250 4.27 14.35 -19.77
N MET A 251 4.33 13.34 -18.91
CA MET A 251 5.59 12.70 -18.63
C MET A 251 6.04 12.07 -19.95
N SER A 252 7.24 12.40 -20.41
CA SER A 252 7.86 11.81 -21.59
C SER A 252 9.09 11.04 -21.16
N ASN A 253 9.51 10.02 -21.93
CA ASN A 253 10.72 9.26 -21.63
C ASN A 253 11.88 10.19 -21.27
N HIS A 254 12.46 9.99 -20.09
CA HIS A 254 13.53 10.82 -19.47
C HIS A 254 13.13 12.13 -18.77
N ALA A 255 11.86 12.52 -18.72
CA ALA A 255 11.42 13.64 -17.89
C ALA A 255 11.30 13.18 -16.43
N ASP A 256 12.10 13.81 -15.56
CA ASP A 256 11.93 13.71 -14.12
C ASP A 256 10.54 14.24 -13.74
N PHE A 257 9.85 13.56 -12.82
CA PHE A 257 8.53 13.96 -12.31
C PHE A 257 8.52 15.43 -11.89
N ASP A 258 9.60 15.89 -11.25
CA ASP A 258 9.78 17.27 -10.83
C ASP A 258 9.78 18.26 -12.00
N ALA A 259 10.35 17.88 -13.15
CA ALA A 259 10.37 18.70 -14.35
C ALA A 259 8.97 18.83 -14.96
N SER A 260 8.23 17.72 -15.08
CA SER A 260 6.86 17.74 -15.59
C SER A 260 5.90 18.48 -14.67
N LEU A 261 6.04 18.32 -13.35
CA LEU A 261 5.26 19.08 -12.37
C LEU A 261 5.50 20.59 -12.51
N LYS A 262 6.76 21.00 -12.67
CA LYS A 262 7.13 22.41 -12.88
C LYS A 262 6.60 22.95 -14.21
N ASN A 263 6.63 22.16 -15.28
CA ASN A 263 6.07 22.55 -16.58
C ASN A 263 4.55 22.75 -16.50
N ALA A 264 3.85 21.85 -15.79
CA ALA A 264 2.42 21.98 -15.54
C ALA A 264 2.08 23.25 -14.76
N ASP A 265 2.84 23.58 -13.70
CA ASP A 265 2.70 24.83 -12.95
C ASP A 265 2.92 26.09 -13.82
N VAL A 266 3.96 26.10 -14.66
CA VAL A 266 4.20 27.21 -15.60
C VAL A 266 3.01 27.39 -16.56
N LYS A 267 2.44 26.31 -17.07
CA LYS A 267 1.26 26.34 -17.97
C LYS A 267 0.00 26.80 -17.23
N LEU A 268 -0.17 26.40 -15.97
CA LEU A 268 -1.25 26.91 -15.10
C LEU A 268 -1.16 28.43 -14.96
N TYR A 269 0.03 28.94 -14.65
CA TYR A 269 0.25 30.38 -14.51
C TYR A 269 -0.05 31.15 -15.81
N GLN A 270 0.33 30.59 -16.96
CA GLN A 270 0.00 31.15 -18.27
C GLN A 270 -1.51 31.19 -18.49
N GLN A 271 -2.22 30.11 -18.19
CA GLN A 271 -3.68 30.06 -18.34
C GLN A 271 -4.37 31.09 -17.44
N LYS A 272 -3.97 31.20 -16.18
CA LYS A 272 -4.50 32.21 -15.24
C LYS A 272 -4.34 33.64 -15.77
N ARG A 273 -3.17 33.97 -16.35
CA ARG A 273 -2.93 35.30 -16.93
C ARG A 273 -3.86 35.58 -18.11
N MET A 274 -4.03 34.62 -19.01
CA MET A 274 -4.93 34.78 -20.17
C MET A 274 -6.38 34.97 -19.73
N ARG A 275 -6.86 34.19 -18.75
CA ARG A 275 -8.22 34.32 -18.23
C ARG A 275 -8.47 35.71 -17.61
N LYS A 276 -7.54 36.21 -16.80
CA LYS A 276 -7.63 37.58 -16.25
C LYS A 276 -7.69 38.66 -17.33
N MET A 277 -6.90 38.53 -18.39
CA MET A 277 -6.93 39.49 -19.51
C MET A 277 -8.27 39.45 -20.25
N ASN A 278 -8.82 38.26 -20.50
CA ASN A 278 -10.11 38.12 -21.17
C ASN A 278 -11.27 38.68 -20.33
N THR A 279 -11.26 38.51 -19.00
CA THR A 279 -12.27 39.13 -18.14
C THR A 279 -12.24 40.66 -18.22
N LEU A 280 -11.04 41.25 -18.23
CA LEU A 280 -10.86 42.71 -18.35
C LEU A 280 -11.21 43.27 -19.73
N ALA A 281 -11.12 42.46 -20.79
CA ALA A 281 -11.47 42.87 -22.15
C ALA A 281 -12.99 42.85 -22.42
N VAL A 282 -13.77 42.18 -21.58
CA VAL A 282 -15.22 42.00 -21.71
C VAL A 282 -16.01 42.88 -20.72
N SER A 283 -15.33 43.52 -19.76
CA SER A 283 -15.87 44.49 -18.79
C SER A 283 -15.73 45.93 -19.28
#